data_AF-A0A5B2XN81-F1
#
_entry.id   AF-A0A5B2XN81-F1
#
_cell.length_a   1.000
_cell.length_b   1.000
_cell.length_c   1.000
_cell.angle_alpha   90.00
_cell.angle_beta   90.00
_cell.angle_gamma   90.00
#
_symmetry.space_group_name_H-M   'P 1'
#
loop_
_entity.id
_entity.type
_entity.pdbx_description
1 polymer ?
#
loop_
_entity_poly.entity_id
_entity_poly.type
_entity_poly.pdbx_seq_one_letter_code
_entity_poly.pdbx_strand_id
1 'polypeptide(L)' 'MLEVAAMLFVLAAIGALTVAVLVWRAFGPQRVAVGSRRTMAPDDDPEFLRRLAEETKRRDDPPA' A
#
# COMPACT_ATOMS: atom_id res chain seq x y z
N MET A 1 48.54 -13.95 -4.82
CA MET A 1 48.02 -13.58 -3.48
C MET A 1 47.02 -12.43 -3.54
N LEU A 2 47.36 -11.29 -4.18
CA LEU A 2 46.46 -10.15 -4.29
C LEU A 2 45.15 -10.47 -5.04
N GLU A 3 45.21 -11.21 -6.15
CA GLU A 3 44.00 -11.62 -6.89
C GLU A 3 43.09 -12.57 -6.10
N VAL A 4 43.69 -13.52 -5.38
CA VAL A 4 42.94 -14.44 -4.50
C VAL A 4 42.28 -13.64 -3.38
N ALA A 5 43.00 -12.70 -2.77
CA ALA A 5 42.43 -11.80 -1.77
C ALA A 5 41.28 -10.97 -2.35
N ALA A 6 41.46 -10.37 -3.53
CA ALA A 6 40.43 -9.59 -4.22
C ALA A 6 39.18 -10.44 -4.52
N MET A 7 39.35 -11.67 -5.01
CA MET A 7 38.24 -12.60 -5.27
C MET A 7 37.48 -12.95 -3.99
N LEU A 8 38.19 -13.17 -2.87
CA LEU A 8 37.56 -13.43 -1.57
C LEU A 8 36.81 -12.20 -1.05
N PHE A 9 37.36 -10.99 -1.21
CA PHE A 9 36.69 -9.76 -0.83
C PHE A 9 35.41 -9.54 -1.65
N VAL A 10 35.44 -9.79 -2.96
CA VAL A 10 34.26 -9.70 -3.82
C VAL A 10 33.19 -10.71 -3.38
N LEU A 11 33.60 -11.97 -3.13
CA LEU A 11 32.66 -13.00 -2.67
C LEU A 11 32.06 -12.66 -1.31
N ALA A 12 32.88 -12.19 -0.37
CA ALA A 12 32.44 -11.78 0.96
C ALA A 12 31.49 -10.57 0.88
N ALA A 13 31.77 -9.59 0.02
CA ALA A 13 30.92 -8.43 -0.17
C ALA A 13 29.53 -8.82 -0.73
N ILE A 14 29.49 -9.71 -1.72
CA ILE A 14 28.24 -10.22 -2.29
C ILE A 14 27.45 -11.01 -1.23
N GLY A 15 28.12 -11.88 -0.48
CA GLY A 15 27.50 -12.66 0.59
C GLY A 15 26.94 -11.75 1.69
N ALA A 16 27.72 -10.78 2.16
CA ALA A 16 27.30 -9.82 3.17
C ALA A 16 26.12 -8.96 2.69
N LEU A 17 26.15 -8.48 1.44
CA LEU A 17 25.05 -7.72 0.84
C LEU A 17 23.78 -8.56 0.77
N THR A 18 23.91 -9.83 0.37
CA THR A 18 22.77 -10.75 0.29
C THR A 18 22.14 -10.97 1.65
N VAL A 19 22.94 -11.24 2.69
CA VAL A 19 22.45 -11.38 4.08
C VAL A 19 21.79 -10.09 4.55
N ALA A 20 22.39 -8.93 4.30
CA ALA A 20 21.81 -7.64 4.67
C ALA A 20 20.43 -7.41 4.02
N VAL A 21 20.30 -7.74 2.73
CA VAL A 21 19.02 -7.66 2.01
C VAL A 21 18.00 -8.64 2.58
N LEU A 22 18.40 -9.87 2.91
CA LEU A 22 17.49 -10.86 3.49
C LEU A 22 17.00 -10.45 4.87
N VAL A 23 17.91 -9.96 5.73
CA VAL A 23 17.56 -9.43 7.05
C VAL A 23 16.62 -8.22 6.92
N TRP A 24 16.92 -7.29 6.01
CA TRP A 24 16.02 -6.19 5.71
C TRP A 24 14.66 -6.69 5.24
N ARG A 25 14.59 -7.69 4.37
CA ARG A 25 13.30 -8.18 3.86
C ARG A 25 12.49 -8.92 4.93
N ALA A 26 13.15 -9.61 5.83
CA ALA A 26 12.52 -10.40 6.89
C ALA A 26 12.07 -9.53 8.08
N PHE A 27 12.89 -8.56 8.48
CA PHE A 27 12.69 -7.76 9.70
C PHE A 27 12.54 -6.26 9.43
N GLY A 28 12.61 -5.85 8.18
CA GLY A 28 12.44 -4.45 7.79
C GLY A 28 11.03 -3.96 8.10
N PRO A 29 10.82 -2.64 8.03
CA PRO A 29 9.54 -2.04 8.33
C PRO A 29 8.46 -2.75 7.52
N GLN A 30 7.45 -3.31 8.19
CA GLN A 30 6.23 -3.70 7.51
C GLN A 30 5.79 -2.45 6.74
N ARG A 31 5.80 -2.53 5.41
CA ARG A 31 5.15 -1.51 4.61
C ARG A 31 3.71 -1.54 5.08
N VAL A 32 3.33 -0.58 5.92
CA VAL A 32 1.93 -0.36 6.28
C VAL A 32 1.26 -0.21 4.94
N ALA A 33 0.53 -1.25 4.52
CA ALA A 33 -0.29 -1.18 3.34
C ALA A 33 -1.38 -0.16 3.68
N VAL A 34 -1.10 1.12 3.42
CA VAL A 34 -2.10 2.19 3.46
C VAL A 34 -2.99 1.92 2.24
N GLY A 35 -3.96 1.03 2.43
CA GLY A 35 -4.82 0.50 1.37
C GLY A 35 -4.83 -1.03 1.47
N SER A 36 -5.80 -1.66 2.12
CA SER A 36 -7.21 -1.52 1.83
C SER A 36 -7.99 -1.61 3.14
N ARG A 37 -8.27 -0.47 3.77
CA ARG A 37 -9.59 -0.36 4.36
C ARG A 37 -10.48 -0.43 3.12
N ARG A 38 -11.05 -1.61 2.83
CA ARG A 38 -12.12 -1.69 1.85
C ARG A 38 -13.15 -0.72 2.40
N THR A 39 -13.14 0.51 1.90
CA THR A 39 -14.33 1.34 1.97
C THR A 39 -15.30 0.53 1.15
N MET A 40 -16.04 -0.34 1.84
CA MET A 40 -17.17 -1.03 1.25
C MET A 40 -18.01 0.11 0.71
N ALA A 41 -18.06 0.21 -0.62
CA ALA A 41 -19.02 1.10 -1.22
C ALA A 41 -20.37 0.70 -0.60
N PRO A 42 -21.19 1.67 -0.14
CA PRO A 42 -22.56 1.36 0.25
C PRO A 42 -23.16 0.46 -0.82
N ASP A 43 -23.82 -0.63 -0.42
CA ASP A 43 -24.48 -1.52 -1.38
C ASP A 43 -25.39 -0.67 -2.26
N ASP A 44 -25.40 -0.95 -3.57
CA ASP A 44 -26.21 -0.25 -4.58
C ASP A 44 -27.71 -0.54 -4.40
N ASP A 45 -28.22 -0.38 -3.18
CA ASP A 45 -29.61 -0.57 -2.86
C ASP A 45 -30.46 0.58 -3.44
N PRO A 46 -31.68 0.28 -3.91
CA PRO A 46 -32.56 1.31 -4.46
C PRO A 46 -32.98 2.34 -3.41
N GLU A 47 -32.70 2.09 -2.12
CA GLU A 47 -33.08 2.95 -1.01
C GLU A 47 -32.12 4.14 -0.89
N PHE A 48 -30.80 3.91 -1.01
CA PHE A 48 -29.77 4.94 -1.05
C PHE A 48 -29.98 5.93 -2.19
N LEU A 49 -30.23 5.43 -3.41
CA LEU A 49 -30.47 6.28 -4.58
C LEU A 49 -31.74 7.13 -4.42
N ARG A 50 -32.79 6.58 -3.79
CA ARG A 50 -34.02 7.34 -3.48
C ARG A 50 -33.74 8.48 -2.51
N ARG A 51 -32.97 8.23 -1.45
CA ARG A 51 -32.58 9.27 -0.49
C ARG A 51 -31.75 10.38 -1.14
N LEU A 52 -30.79 10.01 -2.00
CA LEU A 52 -29.94 10.97 -2.71
C LEU A 52 -30.76 11.87 -3.67
N ALA A 53 -31.72 11.28 -4.39
CA ALA A 53 -32.62 12.03 -5.27
C ALA A 53 -33.53 12.99 -4.49
N GLU A 54 -34.01 12.58 -3.33
CA GLU A 54 -34.87 13.39 -2.46
C GLU A 54 -34.11 14.58 -1.84
N GLU A 55 -32.86 14.37 -1.45
CA GLU A 55 -31.97 15.43 -0.95
C GLU A 55 -31.59 16.43 -2.05
N THR A 56 -31.28 15.95 -3.25
CA THR A 56 -30.99 16.80 -4.42
C THR A 56 -32.19 17.70 -4.75
N LYS A 57 -33.41 17.11 -4.78
CA LYS A 57 -34.64 17.85 -5.05
C LYS A 57 -34.92 18.93 -4.00
N ARG A 58 -34.71 18.65 -2.70
CA ARG A 58 -34.89 19.66 -1.64
C ARG A 58 -33.91 20.82 -1.74
N ARG A 59 -32.71 20.58 -2.28
CA ARG A 59 -31.68 21.62 -2.44
C ARG A 59 -31.97 22.53 -3.64
N ASP A 60 -32.62 21.99 -4.66
CA ASP A 60 -32.97 22.73 -5.89
C ASP A 60 -34.29 23.50 -5.78
N ASP A 61 -35.09 23.28 -4.73
CA ASP A 61 -36.25 24.13 -4.41
C ASP A 61 -35.76 25.41 -3.69
N PRO A 62 -35.80 26.60 -4.33
CA PRO A 62 -35.51 27.84 -3.63
C PRO A 62 -36.61 28.09 -2.58
N PRO A 63 -36.25 28.59 -1.36
CA PRO A 63 -37.25 28.95 -0.38
C PRO A 63 -38.14 30.07 -0.96
N ALA A 64 -39.46 29.83 -0.92
CA ALA A 64 -40.51 30.73 -1.39
C ALA A 64 -40.64 32.00 -0.53
#